data_AF-A0A011SMK6-F1
#
_entry.id   AF-A0A011SMK6-F1
#
_cell.length_a   1.000
_cell.length_b   1.000
_cell.length_c   1.000
_cell.angle_alpha   90.00
_cell.angle_beta   90.00
_cell.angle_gamma   90.00
#
_symmetry.space_group_name_H-M   'P 1'
#
loop_
_entity.id
_entity.type
_entity.pdbx_description
1 polymer ?
#
loop_
_entity_poly.entity_id
_entity_poly.type
_entity_poly.pdbx_seq_one_letter_code
_entity_poly.pdbx_strand_id
1 'polypeptide(L)'
;MTERRTRLSAGYLDRRFAELRDEAGLSKALTLHSLRHSYVTHLLEFGYADRFVQEQVGHMHASTTSIYASVSSDFKNRVLADALKALIEGEADDR
;
A
#
# COMPACT_ATOMS: atom_id res chain seq x y z
N MET A 1 11.82 6.32 19.91
CA MET A 1 12.94 6.76 20.77
C MET A 1 13.45 5.55 21.54
N THR A 2 14.74 5.51 21.88
CA THR A 2 15.24 4.49 22.82
C THR A 2 14.83 4.85 24.26
N GLU A 3 14.93 3.91 25.20
CA GLU A 3 14.78 4.23 26.64
C GLU A 3 15.76 5.32 27.11
N ARG A 4 16.86 5.53 26.36
CA ARG A 4 17.85 6.60 26.57
C ARG A 4 17.49 7.90 25.85
N ARG A 5 16.25 8.03 25.34
CA ARG A 5 15.73 9.18 24.57
C ARG A 5 16.56 9.54 23.33
N THR A 6 17.35 8.61 22.80
CA THR A 6 18.10 8.82 21.55
C THR A 6 17.23 8.49 20.32
N ARG A 7 17.65 9.00 19.16
CA ARG A 7 17.04 8.67 17.87
C ARG A 7 17.19 7.16 17.60
N LEU A 8 16.14 6.56 17.05
CA LEU A 8 16.18 5.18 16.59
C LEU A 8 16.89 5.14 15.23
N SER A 9 17.82 4.20 15.05
CA SER A 9 18.39 3.93 13.74
C SER A 9 17.49 2.97 12.95
N ALA A 10 17.56 3.03 11.62
CA ALA A 10 16.86 2.08 10.76
C ALA A 10 17.27 0.63 11.09
N GLY A 11 18.57 0.37 11.21
CA GLY A 11 19.06 -0.97 11.57
C GLY A 11 18.62 -1.48 12.95
N TYR A 12 18.33 -0.59 13.91
CA TYR A 12 17.70 -1.00 15.16
C TYR A 12 16.27 -1.51 14.92
N LEU A 13 15.47 -0.79 14.12
CA LEU A 13 14.10 -1.20 13.79
C LEU A 13 14.07 -2.51 13.02
N ASP A 14 14.96 -2.68 12.04
CA ASP A 14 15.06 -3.92 11.26
C ASP A 14 15.39 -5.12 12.17
N ARG A 15 16.35 -4.95 13.08
CA ARG A 15 16.73 -6.00 14.04
C ARG A 15 15.59 -6.31 15.00
N ARG A 16 14.97 -5.29 15.61
CA ARG A 16 13.83 -5.49 16.52
C ARG A 16 12.64 -6.15 15.83
N PHE A 17 12.38 -5.80 14.57
CA PHE A 17 11.34 -6.45 13.78
C PHE A 17 11.69 -7.93 13.53
N ALA A 18 12.94 -8.24 13.16
CA ALA A 18 13.37 -9.61 12.95
C ALA A 18 13.22 -10.47 14.22
N GLU A 19 13.57 -9.92 15.39
CA GLU A 19 13.38 -10.58 16.70
C GLU A 19 11.88 -10.88 16.95
N LEU A 20 11.01 -9.89 16.79
CA LEU A 20 9.55 -10.07 16.98
C LEU A 20 8.92 -11.04 15.97
N ARG A 21 9.36 -10.99 14.71
CA ARG A 21 8.93 -11.93 13.66
C ARG A 21 9.27 -13.37 14.03
N ASP A 22 10.45 -13.58 14.58
CA ASP A 22 10.93 -14.91 14.98
C ASP A 22 10.15 -15.43 16.19
N GLU A 23 9.91 -14.57 17.18
CA GLU A 23 9.05 -14.86 18.35
C GLU A 23 7.62 -15.22 17.94
N ALA A 24 7.10 -14.56 16.89
CA ALA A 24 5.78 -14.84 16.32
C ALA A 24 5.75 -16.09 15.41
N GLY A 25 6.88 -16.77 15.18
CA GLY A 25 6.95 -17.95 14.31
C GLY A 25 6.72 -17.64 12.82
N LEU A 26 6.96 -16.41 12.39
CA LEU A 26 6.70 -15.98 11.02
C LEU A 26 7.90 -16.23 10.09
N SER A 27 7.62 -16.30 8.78
CA SER A 27 8.64 -16.54 7.75
C SER A 27 9.76 -15.51 7.77
N LYS A 28 11.02 -15.97 7.69
CA LYS A 28 12.22 -15.12 7.59
C LYS A 28 12.24 -14.20 6.37
N ALA A 29 11.43 -14.49 5.35
CA ALA A 29 11.26 -13.63 4.18
C ALA A 29 10.55 -12.30 4.51
N LEU A 30 9.81 -12.23 5.63
CA LEU A 30 9.19 -11.00 6.08
C LEU A 30 10.24 -10.04 6.64
N THR A 31 10.17 -8.81 6.16
CA THR A 31 11.01 -7.69 6.58
C THR A 31 10.13 -6.51 7.00
N LEU A 32 10.73 -5.48 7.59
CA LEU A 32 10.00 -4.25 7.92
C LEU A 32 9.38 -3.60 6.65
N HIS A 33 10.00 -3.78 5.48
CA HIS A 33 9.43 -3.33 4.20
C HIS A 33 8.18 -4.10 3.79
N SER A 34 8.05 -5.37 4.17
CA SER A 34 6.84 -6.17 3.93
C SER A 34 5.61 -5.56 4.61
N LEU A 35 5.76 -4.96 5.80
CA LEU A 35 4.68 -4.23 6.47
C LEU A 35 4.21 -3.03 5.64
N ARG A 36 5.16 -2.21 5.14
CA ARG A 36 4.84 -1.08 4.25
C ARG A 36 4.09 -1.55 3.02
N HIS A 37 4.55 -2.64 2.40
CA HIS A 37 3.88 -3.21 1.24
C HIS A 37 2.44 -3.61 1.57
N SER A 38 2.21 -4.34 2.67
CA SER A 38 0.85 -4.75 3.06
C SER A 38 -0.08 -3.56 3.32
N TYR A 39 0.43 -2.51 3.97
CA TYR A 39 -0.32 -1.27 4.21
C TYR A 39 -0.75 -0.60 2.90
N VAL A 40 0.18 -0.43 1.95
CA VAL A 40 -0.13 0.19 0.66
C VAL A 40 -1.12 -0.64 -0.14
N THR A 41 -0.91 -1.96 -0.20
CA THR A 41 -1.82 -2.89 -0.88
C THR A 41 -3.23 -2.78 -0.32
N HIS A 42 -3.41 -2.80 1.00
CA HIS A 42 -4.73 -2.67 1.61
C HIS A 42 -5.39 -1.32 1.33
N LEU A 43 -4.65 -0.21 1.33
CA LEU A 43 -5.23 1.08 0.96
C LEU A 43 -5.76 1.07 -0.48
N LEU A 44 -5.01 0.47 -1.41
CA LEU A 44 -5.45 0.37 -2.81
C LEU A 44 -6.66 -0.58 -2.96
N GLU A 45 -6.65 -1.72 -2.28
CA GLU A 45 -7.77 -2.68 -2.28
C GLU A 45 -9.06 -2.07 -1.71
N PHE A 46 -8.94 -1.22 -0.69
CA PHE A 46 -10.07 -0.49 -0.10
C PHE A 46 -10.52 0.72 -0.95
N GLY A 47 -9.84 0.99 -2.07
CA GLY A 47 -10.23 2.03 -3.02
C GLY A 47 -9.87 3.45 -2.58
N TYR A 48 -8.87 3.61 -1.70
CA TYR A 48 -8.34 4.93 -1.40
C TYR A 48 -7.66 5.53 -2.63
N ALA A 49 -7.83 6.84 -2.82
CA ALA A 49 -7.26 7.55 -3.96
C ALA A 49 -5.72 7.44 -3.99
N ASP A 50 -5.15 7.19 -5.17
CA ASP A 50 -3.71 6.98 -5.35
C ASP A 50 -2.85 8.12 -4.78
N ARG A 51 -3.30 9.36 -4.92
CA ARG A 51 -2.61 10.54 -4.36
C ARG A 51 -2.55 10.48 -2.83
N PHE A 52 -3.63 10.09 -2.18
CA PHE A 52 -3.67 9.90 -0.74
C PHE A 52 -2.69 8.79 -0.32
N VAL A 53 -2.68 7.66 -1.03
CA VAL A 53 -1.75 6.55 -0.77
C VAL A 53 -0.28 6.98 -0.93
N GLN A 54 0.03 7.76 -1.96
CA GLN A 54 1.38 8.31 -2.20
C GLN A 54 1.86 9.23 -1.08
N GLU A 55 0.99 10.14 -0.62
CA GLU A 55 1.28 11.07 0.46
C GLU A 55 1.58 10.32 1.77
N GLN A 56 0.82 9.24 2.07
CA GLN A 56 1.01 8.43 3.28
C GLN A 56 2.35 7.69 3.33
N VAL A 57 2.94 7.33 2.18
CA VAL A 57 4.24 6.65 2.14
C VAL A 57 5.42 7.59 1.93
N GLY A 58 5.17 8.87 1.67
CA GLY A 58 6.19 9.89 1.51
C GLY A 58 7.06 9.73 0.25
N HIS A 59 6.52 9.10 -0.80
CA HIS A 59 7.26 8.93 -2.06
C HIS A 59 7.20 10.22 -2.88
N MET A 60 8.34 10.88 -3.13
CA MET A 60 8.41 12.08 -3.99
C MET A 60 8.18 11.78 -5.48
N HIS A 61 8.22 10.51 -5.90
CA HIS A 61 8.03 10.09 -7.29
C HIS A 61 6.97 8.98 -7.40
N ALA A 62 5.99 9.19 -8.28
CA ALA A 62 4.87 8.26 -8.52
C ALA A 62 5.33 6.86 -8.96
N SER A 63 6.52 6.73 -9.55
CA SER A 63 7.11 5.48 -10.04
C SER A 63 7.27 4.40 -8.96
N THR A 64 7.46 4.78 -7.69
CA THR A 64 7.55 3.82 -6.58
C THR A 64 6.17 3.34 -6.12
N THR A 65 5.09 4.05 -6.48
CA THR A 65 3.71 3.69 -6.16
C THR A 65 3.04 2.90 -7.29
N SER A 66 3.43 3.13 -8.54
CA SER A 66 2.92 2.41 -9.73
C SER A 66 3.08 0.89 -9.65
N ILE A 67 4.10 0.38 -8.94
CA ILE A 67 4.25 -1.07 -8.70
C ILE A 67 3.04 -1.60 -7.92
N TYR A 68 2.55 -0.89 -6.92
CA TYR A 68 1.43 -1.36 -6.10
C TYR A 68 0.08 -1.29 -6.83
N ALA A 69 -0.12 -0.26 -7.67
CA ALA A 69 -1.30 -0.18 -8.54
C ALA A 69 -1.36 -1.34 -9.55
N SER A 70 -0.21 -1.89 -9.94
CA SER A 70 -0.17 -3.02 -10.88
C SER A 70 -0.63 -4.36 -10.26
N VAL A 71 -0.52 -4.51 -8.93
CA VAL A 71 -0.78 -5.77 -8.21
C VAL A 71 -2.26 -5.92 -7.82
N SER A 72 -3.02 -4.83 -7.68
CA SER A 72 -4.45 -4.92 -7.36
C SER A 72 -5.30 -5.13 -8.62
N SER A 73 -5.52 -6.39 -8.97
CA SER A 73 -6.45 -6.81 -10.03
C SER A 73 -7.88 -6.30 -9.78
N ASP A 74 -8.31 -6.30 -8.53
CA ASP A 74 -9.66 -5.91 -8.13
C ASP A 74 -9.91 -4.40 -8.29
N PHE A 75 -8.90 -3.57 -8.01
CA PHE A 75 -8.99 -2.13 -8.26
C PHE A 75 -9.14 -1.84 -9.75
N LYS A 76 -8.32 -2.47 -10.60
CA LYS A 76 -8.40 -2.31 -12.06
C LYS A 76 -9.77 -2.72 -12.59
N ASN A 77 -10.30 -3.84 -12.11
CA ASN A 77 -11.62 -4.32 -12.48
C ASN A 77 -12.73 -3.37 -12.03
N ARG A 78 -12.63 -2.76 -10.83
CA ARG A 78 -13.59 -1.78 -10.33
C ARG A 78 -13.58 -0.49 -11.15
N VAL A 79 -12.41 0.09 -11.40
CA VAL A 79 -12.28 1.32 -12.20
C VAL A 79 -12.80 1.10 -13.63
N LEU A 80 -12.51 -0.06 -14.23
CA LEU A 80 -13.06 -0.42 -15.53
C LEU A 80 -14.59 -0.57 -15.48
N ALA A 81 -15.12 -1.24 -14.46
CA ALA A 81 -16.55 -1.42 -14.28
C ALA A 81 -17.28 -0.08 -14.10
N ASP A 82 -16.72 0.85 -13.31
CA ASP A 82 -17.29 2.17 -13.08
C ASP A 82 -17.29 3.02 -14.36
N ALA A 83 -16.20 2.97 -15.14
CA ALA A 83 -16.12 3.65 -16.44
C ALA A 83 -17.12 3.08 -17.46
N LEU A 84 -17.25 1.76 -17.52
CA LEU A 84 -18.24 1.09 -18.38
C LEU A 84 -19.67 1.44 -17.98
N LYS A 85 -19.96 1.46 -16.67
CA LYS A 85 -21.27 1.84 -16.15
C LYS A 85 -21.65 3.27 -16.52
N ALA A 86 -20.72 4.21 -16.38
CA ALA A 86 -20.94 5.61 -16.76
C ALA A 86 -21.24 5.79 -18.26
N LEU A 87 -20.61 5.00 -19.13
CA LEU A 87 -20.90 5.02 -20.58
C LEU A 87 -22.28 4.43 -20.91
N ILE A 88 -22.63 3.30 -20.30
CA ILE A 88 -23.92 2.62 -20.53
C ILE A 88 -25.09 3.46 -20.00
N GLU A 89 -24.94 4.06 -18.82
CA GLU A 89 -25.97 4.92 -18.22
C GLU A 89 -26.04 6.29 -18.92
N GLY A 90 -24.91 6.82 -19.40
CA GLY A 90 -24.88 8.05 -20.20
C GLY A 90 -25.55 7.93 -21.58
N GLU A 91 -25.49 6.76 -22.22
CA GLU A 91 -26.23 6.49 -23.47
C GLU A 91 -27.76 6.36 -23.28
N ALA A 92 -28.21 6.12 -22.04
CA ALA A 92 -29.63 5.95 -21.72
C ALA A 92 -30.35 7.27 -21.38
N ASP A 93 -29.61 8.31 -21.00
CA ASP A 93 -30.14 9.64 -20.63
C ASP A 93 -30.21 10.61 -21.84
N ASP A 94 -29.51 10.28 -22.95
CA ASP A 94 -29.46 11.09 -24.17
C ASP A 94 -30.50 10.64 -25.24
N ARG A 95 -31.58 9.96 -24.84
CA ARG A 95 -32.70 9.52 -25.70
C ARG A 95 -34.07 9.95 -25.21
#